data_AF-A0A2R4FNN4-F1
#
_entry.id   AF-A0A2R4FNN4-F1
#
_cell.length_a   1.000
_cell.length_b   1.000
_cell.length_c   1.000
_cell.angle_alpha   90.00
_cell.angle_beta   90.00
_cell.angle_gamma   90.00
#
_symmetry.space_group_name_H-M   'P 1'
#
loop_
_entity.id
_entity.type
_entity.pdbx_description
1 polymer ?
#
loop_
_entity_poly.entity_id
_entity_poly.type
_entity_poly.pdbx_seq_one_letter_code
_entity_poly.pdbx_strand_id
1 'polypeptide(L)' 'MSHTARDLLDSLGAIWSPDLDAYAAGRIDASQIRCVLCQHAPCDCPPFGSPEYMALIDKRHHRR' A
#
# COMPACT_ATOMS: atom_id res chain seq x y z
N MET A 1 -24.49 -3.41 -12.42
CA MET A 1 -23.03 -3.65 -12.48
C MET A 1 -22.61 -4.09 -11.09
N SER A 2 -22.03 -5.28 -10.94
CA SER A 2 -21.49 -5.70 -9.63
C SER A 2 -20.16 -4.99 -9.45
N HIS A 3 -20.05 -4.16 -8.42
CA HIS A 3 -18.78 -3.58 -8.00
C HIS A 3 -18.06 -4.61 -7.13
N THR A 4 -16.82 -4.94 -7.47
CA THR A 4 -15.99 -5.76 -6.60
C THR A 4 -15.65 -4.97 -5.34
N ALA A 5 -15.26 -5.67 -4.26
CA ALA A 5 -14.79 -4.99 -3.05
C ALA A 5 -13.61 -4.04 -3.33
N ARG A 6 -12.78 -4.35 -4.35
CA ARG A 6 -11.66 -3.51 -4.78
C ARG A 6 -12.14 -2.20 -5.40
N ASP A 7 -13.13 -2.25 -6.30
CA ASP A 7 -13.65 -1.05 -6.95
C ASP A 7 -14.22 -0.04 -5.93
N LEU A 8 -14.90 -0.56 -4.90
CA LEU A 8 -15.40 0.27 -3.80
C LEU A 8 -14.24 0.93 -3.04
N LEU A 9 -13.19 0.18 -2.70
CA LEU A 9 -12.04 0.71 -1.98
C LEU A 9 -11.26 1.74 -2.82
N ASP A 10 -11.12 1.50 -4.12
CA ASP A 10 -10.51 2.44 -5.06
C ASP A 10 -11.29 3.76 -5.10
N SER A 11 -12.62 3.71 -5.10
CA SER A 11 -13.47 4.92 -5.04
C SER A 11 -13.31 5.72 -3.73
N LEU A 12 -12.90 5.07 -2.64
CA LEU A 12 -12.60 5.69 -1.35
C LEU A 12 -11.15 6.21 -1.25
N GLY A 13 -10.37 6.09 -2.33
CA GLY A 13 -8.99 6.55 -2.39
C GLY A 13 -7.99 5.59 -1.77
N ALA A 14 -8.30 4.29 -1.75
CA ALA A 14 -7.32 3.26 -1.40
C ALA A 14 -6.11 3.33 -2.35
N ILE A 15 -4.93 3.12 -1.79
CA ILE A 15 -3.68 3.01 -2.53
C ILE A 15 -3.12 1.64 -2.22
N TRP A 16 -2.69 0.93 -3.25
CA TRP A 16 -2.21 -0.44 -3.14
C TRP A 16 -0.71 -0.51 -3.45
N SER A 17 -0.06 -1.55 -2.94
CA SER A 17 1.26 -1.91 -3.44
C SER A 17 1.17 -2.25 -4.94
N PRO A 18 2.11 -1.82 -5.78
CA PRO A 18 2.18 -2.24 -7.18
C PRO A 18 2.35 -3.76 -7.34
N ASP A 19 2.75 -4.47 -6.28
CA ASP A 19 3.03 -5.90 -6.31
C ASP A 19 1.85 -6.77 -5.82
N LEU A 20 0.74 -6.15 -5.39
CA LEU A 20 -0.39 -6.87 -4.78
C LEU A 20 -0.97 -7.95 -5.71
N ASP A 21 -1.10 -7.65 -7.01
CA ASP A 21 -1.63 -8.61 -7.98
C ASP A 21 -0.66 -9.75 -8.28
N ALA A 22 0.65 -9.49 -8.23
CA ALA A 22 1.67 -10.53 -8.38
C ALA A 22 1.64 -11.48 -7.18
N TYR A 23 1.50 -10.94 -5.97
CA TYR A 23 1.33 -11.72 -4.74
C TYR A 23 0.04 -12.53 -4.74
N ALA A 24 -1.10 -11.91 -5.05
CA ALA A 24 -2.40 -12.59 -5.09
C ALA A 24 -2.45 -13.72 -6.14
N ALA A 25 -1.69 -13.59 -7.22
CA ALA A 25 -1.53 -14.63 -8.23
C ALA A 25 -0.49 -15.71 -7.86
N GLY A 26 0.16 -15.62 -6.69
CA GLY A 26 1.20 -16.56 -6.23
C GLY A 26 2.52 -16.46 -7.01
N ARG A 27 2.77 -15.35 -7.71
CA ARG A 27 4.01 -15.15 -8.51
C ARG A 27 5.20 -14.67 -7.69
N ILE A 28 4.94 -14.06 -6.53
CA ILE A 28 5.94 -13.60 -5.58
C ILE A 28 5.50 -13.99 -4.17
N ASP A 29 6.45 -14.10 -3.25
CA ASP A 29 6.16 -14.30 -1.83
C ASP A 29 5.91 -12.97 -1.09
N ALA A 30 5.33 -13.05 0.11
CA ALA A 30 4.97 -11.87 0.89
C ALA A 30 6.16 -10.97 1.25
N SER A 31 7.39 -11.52 1.37
CA SER A 31 8.59 -10.76 1.68
C SER A 31 9.06 -9.89 0.51
N GLN A 32 8.58 -10.16 -0.71
CA GLN A 32 8.90 -9.41 -1.92
C GLN A 32 7.91 -8.26 -2.20
N ILE A 33 6.81 -8.17 -1.45
CA ILE A 33 5.82 -7.10 -1.63
C ILE A 33 6.43 -5.77 -1.18
N ARG A 34 6.57 -4.81 -2.10
CA ARG A 34 6.98 -3.45 -1.74
C ARG A 34 5.94 -2.80 -0.82
N CYS A 35 6.40 -2.22 0.28
CA CYS A 35 5.56 -1.43 1.18
C CYS A 35 4.86 -0.30 0.41
N VAL A 36 3.55 -0.12 0.64
CA VAL A 36 2.76 0.91 -0.08
C VAL A 36 3.22 2.35 0.22
N LEU A 37 3.90 2.57 1.36
CA LEU A 37 4.38 3.86 1.81
C LEU A 37 5.79 4.17 1.29
N CYS A 38 6.79 3.36 1.66
CA CYS A 38 8.20 3.60 1.29
C CYS A 38 8.62 2.94 -0.03
N GLN A 39 7.83 2.02 -0.58
CA GLN A 39 8.11 1.27 -1.83
C GLN A 39 9.34 0.34 -1.77
N HIS A 40 9.86 0.07 -0.59
CA HIS A 40 10.95 -0.89 -0.38
C HIS A 40 10.44 -2.26 0.06
N ALA A 41 11.24 -3.30 -0.22
CA ALA A 41 11.08 -4.67 0.24
C ALA A 41 12.46 -5.21 0.69
N PRO A 42 12.68 -5.50 2.00
CA PRO A 42 11.74 -5.33 3.10
C PRO A 42 11.40 -3.86 3.36
N CYS A 43 10.31 -3.63 4.08
CA CYS A 43 9.90 -2.29 4.53
C CYS A 43 10.95 -1.68 5.47
N ASP A 44 11.28 -0.42 5.25
CA ASP A 44 12.19 0.39 6.08
C ASP A 44 11.50 1.65 6.65
N CYS A 45 10.16 1.62 6.74
CA CYS A 45 9.41 2.72 7.35
C CYS A 45 9.84 2.95 8.81
N PRO A 46 9.72 4.19 9.30
CA PRO A 46 9.77 4.49 10.73
C PRO A 46 8.76 3.65 11.53
N PRO A 47 8.90 3.58 12.88
CA PRO A 47 7.98 2.85 13.72
C PRO A 47 6.52 3.18 13.43
N PHE A 48 5.68 2.14 13.35
CA PHE A 48 4.25 2.32 13.10
C PHE A 48 3.64 3.31 14.09
N GLY A 49 2.88 4.28 13.59
CA GLY A 49 2.26 5.31 14.44
C GLY A 49 3.13 6.53 14.72
N SER A 50 4.42 6.53 14.37
CA SER A 50 5.29 7.68 14.60
C SER A 50 4.89 8.88 13.73
N PRO A 51 5.26 10.12 14.11
CA PRO A 51 5.04 11.29 13.27
C PRO A 51 5.63 11.14 11.86
N GLU A 52 6.82 10.54 11.75
CA GLU A 52 7.49 10.30 10.47
C GLU A 52 6.76 9.24 9.63
N TYR A 53 6.20 8.21 10.27
CA TYR A 53 5.35 7.22 9.59
C TYR A 53 4.06 7.86 9.06
N MET A 54 3.40 8.70 9.87
CA MET A 54 2.19 9.42 9.46
C MET A 54 2.47 10.41 8.32
N ALA A 55 3.62 11.08 8.33
CA ALA A 55 4.04 11.95 7.23
C ALA A 55 4.20 11.18 5.90
N LEU A 56 4.63 9.91 5.94
CA LEU A 56 4.67 9.06 4.73
C LEU A 56 3.26 8.72 4.22
N ILE A 57 2.29 8.48 5.12
CA ILE A 57 0.87 8.28 4.76
C ILE A 57 0.34 9.53 4.08
N ASP A 58 0.50 10.70 4.70
CA ASP A 58 0.01 11.96 4.15
C ASP A 58 0.62 12.26 2.79
N LYS A 59 1.94 12.06 2.65
CA LYS A 59 2.64 12.16 1.36
C LYS A 59 2.05 11.22 0.32
N ARG A 60 1.76 9.97 0.68
CA ARG A 60 1.23 8.95 -0.25
C ARG A 60 -0.20 9.26 -0.70
N HIS A 61 -1.02 9.80 0.20
CA HIS A 61 -2.40 10.21 -0.08
C HIS A 61 -2.52 11.67 -0.57
N HIS A 62 -1.41 12.38 -0.79
CA HIS A 62 -1.38 13.79 -1.18
C HIS A 62 -2.17 14.70 -0.22
N ARG A 63 -2.15 14.38 1.08
CA ARG A 63 -2.73 15.20 2.15
C ARG A 63 -1.68 16.20 2.64
N ARG A 64 -2.13 17.38 3.07
CA ARG A 64 -1.30 18.46 3.61
C ARG A 64 -1.41 18.51 5.12
#